data_AF-A0A8S2AMV3-F1
#
_entry.id   AF-A0A8S2AMV3-F1
#
_cell.length_a   1.000
_cell.length_b   1.000
_cell.length_c   1.000
_cell.angle_alpha   90.00
_cell.angle_beta   90.00
_cell.angle_gamma   90.00
#
_symmetry.space_group_name_H-M   'P 1'
#
loop_
_entity.id
_entity.type
_entity.pdbx_description
1 polymer ?
#
loop_
_entity_poly.entity_id
_entity_poly.type
_entity_poly.pdbx_seq_one_letter_code
_entity_poly.pdbx_strand_id
1 'polypeptide(L)'
;MFVGEENVQEKDVESAAIEYRDFISIHAGNHKGGLKNCLNGDPNRDIRLSMSEQWLEALAKTRGPDLVKFTQWNLLRIYPKTTRFDSYNYDPLVGSIYGAQMVAFNMQVII
;
A
#
# COMPACT_ATOMS: atom_id res chain seq x y z
N MET A 1 45.09 24.03 4.22
CA MET A 1 44.44 25.00 3.31
C MET A 1 43.58 24.18 2.36
N PHE A 2 42.29 24.52 2.29
CA PHE A 2 41.13 23.89 1.62
C PHE A 2 41.44 23.27 0.23
N VAL A 3 40.72 22.24 -0.26
CA VAL A 3 39.36 22.34 -0.84
C VAL A 3 38.62 20.99 -0.88
N GLY A 4 37.44 20.95 -0.25
CA GLY A 4 36.16 20.36 -0.69
C GLY A 4 36.06 18.94 -1.28
N GLU A 5 35.70 17.97 -0.43
CA GLU A 5 34.97 16.75 -0.83
C GLU A 5 33.48 16.88 -0.46
N GLU A 6 32.77 17.85 -1.04
CA GLU A 6 31.33 18.01 -0.85
C GLU A 6 30.67 18.33 -2.22
N ASN A 7 30.23 17.31 -3.00
CA ASN A 7 29.08 17.42 -3.94
C ASN A 7 28.83 16.22 -4.87
N VAL A 8 29.72 15.23 -5.01
CA VAL A 8 29.65 14.29 -6.15
C VAL A 8 28.74 13.06 -5.90
N GLN A 9 28.38 12.73 -4.66
CA GLN A 9 27.55 11.55 -4.38
C GLN A 9 26.04 11.80 -4.23
N GLU A 10 25.60 13.00 -3.84
CA GLU A 10 24.16 13.26 -3.60
C GLU A 10 23.36 13.47 -4.89
N LYS A 11 23.97 14.11 -5.90
CA LYS A 11 23.30 14.40 -7.18
C LYS A 11 23.00 13.14 -7.99
N ASP A 12 23.88 12.14 -7.94
CA ASP A 12 23.71 10.86 -8.66
C ASP A 12 22.66 9.95 -7.98
N VAL A 13 22.53 10.04 -6.65
CA VAL A 13 21.48 9.33 -5.92
C VAL A 13 20.11 9.98 -6.13
N GLU A 14 20.06 11.31 -6.20
CA GLU A 14 18.82 12.04 -6.45
C GLU A 14 18.32 11.87 -7.90
N SER A 15 19.21 11.86 -8.89
CA SER A 15 18.86 11.55 -10.28
C SER A 15 18.33 10.11 -10.43
N ALA A 16 19.01 9.13 -9.83
CA ALA A 16 18.54 7.74 -9.81
C ALA A 16 17.19 7.58 -9.10
N ALA A 17 16.93 8.34 -8.03
CA ALA A 17 15.64 8.34 -7.35
C ALA A 17 14.52 8.95 -8.21
N ILE A 18 14.82 9.95 -9.04
CA ILE A 18 13.86 10.53 -10.00
C ILE A 18 13.53 9.50 -11.09
N GLU A 19 14.55 8.89 -11.71
CA GLU A 19 14.35 7.86 -12.73
C GLU A 19 13.50 6.70 -12.19
N TYR A 20 13.77 6.24 -10.97
CA TYR A 20 12.96 5.21 -10.32
C TYR A 20 11.49 5.62 -10.13
N ARG A 21 11.22 6.88 -9.76
CA ARG A 21 9.86 7.39 -9.57
C ARG A 21 9.08 7.41 -10.89
N ASP A 22 9.75 7.73 -11.99
CA ASP A 22 9.14 7.80 -13.31
C ASP A 22 8.72 6.42 -13.85
N PHE A 23 9.36 5.35 -13.38
CA PHE A 23 8.93 3.97 -13.67
C PHE A 23 7.67 3.52 -12.91
N ILE A 24 7.18 4.27 -11.93
CA ILE A 24 6.00 3.90 -11.13
C ILE A 24 4.72 4.40 -11.82
N SER A 25 4.06 3.56 -12.61
CA SER A 25 2.82 3.96 -13.30
C SER A 25 1.59 4.05 -12.36
N ILE A 26 1.45 3.11 -11.42
CA ILE A 26 0.35 3.11 -10.44
C ILE A 26 0.89 3.61 -9.10
N HIS A 27 0.62 4.86 -8.76
CA HIS A 27 1.19 5.45 -7.56
C HIS A 27 0.45 5.01 -6.28
N ALA A 28 1.20 4.96 -5.18
CA ALA A 28 0.60 4.73 -3.87
C ALA A 28 -0.32 5.90 -3.49
N GLY A 29 -1.55 5.57 -3.12
CA GLY A 29 -2.48 6.53 -2.54
C GLY A 29 -2.02 6.98 -1.16
N ASN A 30 -2.23 8.26 -0.85
CA ASN A 30 -1.90 8.81 0.46
C ASN A 30 -3.11 8.73 1.40
N HIS A 31 -2.90 8.26 2.63
CA HIS A 31 -3.90 8.25 3.70
C HIS A 31 -4.19 9.64 4.29
N LYS A 32 -3.84 10.74 3.59
CA LYS A 32 -3.97 12.10 4.12
C LYS A 32 -5.46 12.39 4.38
N GLY A 33 -5.85 12.40 5.66
CA GLY A 33 -7.26 12.54 6.10
C GLY A 33 -7.85 11.31 6.82
N GLY A 34 -7.07 10.26 7.06
CA GLY A 34 -7.48 9.09 7.84
C GLY A 34 -8.53 8.20 7.16
N LEU A 35 -9.18 7.35 7.96
CA LEU A 35 -10.08 6.27 7.52
C LEU A 35 -11.27 6.75 6.66
N LYS A 36 -11.67 8.02 6.78
CA LYS A 36 -12.81 8.60 6.04
C LYS A 36 -12.45 8.99 4.60
N ASN A 37 -11.22 9.40 4.36
CA ASN A 37 -10.80 9.90 3.05
C ASN A 37 -9.93 8.91 2.27
N CYS A 38 -9.50 7.80 2.89
CA CYS A 38 -8.60 6.84 2.26
C CYS A 38 -9.15 6.17 1.00
N LEU A 39 -10.48 6.00 0.90
CA LEU A 39 -11.13 5.37 -0.26
C LEU A 39 -11.65 6.39 -1.29
N ASN A 40 -11.54 7.69 -1.00
CA ASN A 40 -11.98 8.75 -1.90
C ASN A 40 -10.81 9.14 -2.80
N GLY A 41 -10.59 8.33 -3.85
CA GLY A 41 -9.63 8.62 -4.90
C GLY A 41 -10.19 9.62 -5.92
N ASP A 42 -9.29 10.29 -6.65
CA ASP A 42 -9.65 11.00 -7.88
C ASP A 42 -10.19 9.97 -8.89
N PRO A 43 -11.42 10.10 -9.40
CA PRO A 43 -11.98 9.17 -10.38
C PRO A 43 -11.18 9.10 -11.69
N ASN A 44 -10.27 10.05 -11.93
CA ASN A 44 -9.41 10.07 -13.11
C ASN A 44 -8.02 9.46 -12.87
N ARG A 45 -7.74 8.93 -11.67
CA ARG A 45 -6.42 8.37 -11.36
C ARG A 45 -6.53 7.08 -10.57
N ASP A 46 -6.06 6.00 -11.19
CA ASP A 46 -5.89 4.72 -10.53
C ASP A 46 -4.76 4.82 -9.49
N ILE A 47 -5.07 4.43 -8.26
CA ILE A 47 -4.12 4.37 -7.16
C ILE A 47 -4.04 2.97 -6.59
N ARG A 48 -2.94 2.71 -5.85
CA ARG A 48 -2.81 1.52 -5.02
C ARG A 48 -2.81 1.88 -3.54
N LEU A 49 -3.51 1.11 -2.72
CA LEU A 49 -3.46 1.21 -1.27
C LEU A 49 -2.90 -0.07 -0.66
N SER A 50 -2.27 0.08 0.51
CA SER A 50 -1.78 -1.04 1.31
C SER A 50 -2.25 -0.84 2.75
N MET A 51 -2.90 -1.85 3.32
CA MET A 51 -3.35 -1.81 4.72
C MET A 51 -3.21 -3.16 5.40
N SER A 52 -3.13 -3.15 6.73
CA SER A 52 -3.11 -4.39 7.50
C SER A 52 -4.48 -5.06 7.53
N GLU A 53 -4.51 -6.38 7.72
CA GLU A 53 -5.74 -7.16 7.93
C GLU A 53 -6.67 -6.50 8.98
N GLN A 54 -6.10 -6.05 10.10
CA GLN A 54 -6.86 -5.49 11.22
C GLN A 54 -7.49 -4.16 10.84
N TRP A 55 -6.80 -3.35 10.04
CA TRP A 55 -7.32 -2.07 9.59
C TRP A 55 -8.46 -2.27 8.58
N LEU A 56 -8.30 -3.25 7.68
CA LEU A 56 -9.36 -3.62 6.75
C LEU A 56 -10.60 -4.14 7.48
N GLU A 57 -10.46 -5.04 8.46
CA GLU A 57 -11.59 -5.55 9.25
C GLU A 57 -12.35 -4.44 9.97
N ALA A 58 -11.63 -3.47 10.53
CA ALA A 58 -12.25 -2.32 11.19
C ALA A 58 -12.99 -1.41 10.19
N LEU A 59 -12.38 -1.16 9.02
CA LEU A 59 -12.96 -0.35 7.96
C LEU A 59 -14.21 -1.02 7.36
N ALA A 60 -14.13 -2.32 7.09
CA ALA A 60 -15.18 -3.13 6.49
C ALA A 60 -16.50 -3.11 7.27
N LYS A 61 -16.43 -3.06 8.61
CA LYS A 61 -17.61 -2.96 9.50
C LYS A 61 -18.46 -1.72 9.25
N THR A 62 -17.87 -0.64 8.73
CA THR A 62 -18.56 0.64 8.53
C THR A 62 -18.62 1.08 7.07
N ARG A 63 -17.71 0.59 6.22
CA ARG A 63 -17.50 1.07 4.84
C ARG A 63 -17.26 -0.05 3.82
N GLY A 64 -17.78 -1.26 4.05
CA GLY A 64 -17.70 -2.37 3.10
C GLY A 64 -18.06 -2.02 1.64
N PRO A 65 -19.19 -1.34 1.36
CA PRO A 65 -19.54 -0.93 0.00
C PRO A 65 -18.53 0.01 -0.65
N ASP A 66 -17.93 0.91 0.13
CA ASP A 66 -16.90 1.82 -0.37
C ASP A 66 -15.62 1.05 -0.75
N LEU A 67 -15.27 -0.02 -0.01
CA LEU A 67 -14.14 -0.89 -0.34
C LEU A 67 -14.37 -1.58 -1.69
N VAL A 68 -15.55 -2.16 -1.89
CA VAL A 68 -15.91 -2.81 -3.16
C VAL A 68 -15.81 -1.81 -4.31
N LYS A 69 -16.41 -0.62 -4.15
CA LYS A 69 -16.35 0.45 -5.16
C LYS A 69 -14.92 0.90 -5.44
N PHE A 70 -14.09 1.01 -4.40
CA PHE A 70 -12.67 1.35 -4.54
C PHE A 70 -11.93 0.30 -5.38
N THR A 71 -12.08 -0.99 -5.05
CA THR A 71 -11.37 -2.10 -5.72
C THR A 71 -11.79 -2.35 -7.17
N GLN A 72 -12.89 -1.77 -7.64
CA GLN A 72 -13.29 -1.86 -9.06
C GLN A 72 -12.33 -1.11 -9.98
N TRP A 73 -11.70 -0.04 -9.50
CA TRP A 73 -10.83 0.84 -10.28
C TRP A 73 -9.42 0.95 -9.70
N ASN A 74 -9.25 0.58 -8.44
CA ASN A 74 -7.99 0.74 -7.72
C ASN A 74 -7.48 -0.59 -7.18
N LEU A 75 -6.18 -0.65 -6.91
CA LEU A 75 -5.55 -1.84 -6.36
C LEU A 75 -5.50 -1.78 -4.83
N LEU A 76 -5.98 -2.83 -4.17
CA LEU A 76 -5.89 -2.98 -2.72
C LEU A 76 -4.96 -4.13 -2.37
N ARG A 77 -3.88 -3.80 -1.64
CA ARG A 77 -2.99 -4.75 -0.99
C ARG A 77 -3.32 -4.88 0.49
N ILE A 78 -3.41 -6.12 0.95
CA ILE A 78 -3.61 -6.47 2.35
C ILE A 78 -2.40 -7.23 2.83
N TYR A 79 -1.94 -6.93 4.04
CA TYR A 79 -0.79 -7.60 4.63
C TYR A 79 -1.06 -8.02 6.08
N PRO A 80 -0.33 -9.03 6.59
CA PRO A 80 -0.50 -9.49 7.96
C PRO A 80 -0.22 -8.37 8.96
N LYS A 81 -0.99 -8.30 10.05
CA LYS A 81 -0.67 -7.36 11.14
C LYS A 81 0.70 -7.67 11.76
N THR A 82 1.39 -6.63 12.23
CA THR A 82 2.75 -6.73 12.78
C THR A 82 2.87 -7.66 13.99
N THR A 83 1.77 -7.91 14.72
CA THR A 83 1.79 -8.79 15.91
C THR A 83 1.90 -10.28 15.58
N ARG A 84 1.88 -10.67 14.29
CA ARG A 84 2.07 -12.06 13.84
C ARG A 84 3.57 -12.40 13.76
N PHE A 85 4.23 -12.37 14.92
CA PHE A 85 5.68 -12.60 15.02
C PHE A 85 6.10 -14.02 14.61
N ASP A 86 5.18 -14.97 14.79
CA ASP A 86 5.29 -16.37 14.36
C ASP A 86 5.00 -16.57 12.86
N SER A 87 4.74 -15.49 12.13
CA SER A 87 4.45 -15.48 10.69
C SER A 87 3.17 -16.22 10.27
N TYR A 88 2.29 -16.65 11.18
CA TYR A 88 1.01 -17.27 10.78
C TYR A 88 0.16 -16.31 9.96
N ASN A 89 -0.50 -16.83 8.92
CA ASN A 89 -1.33 -16.05 8.02
C ASN A 89 -2.73 -15.75 8.60
N TYR A 90 -3.38 -14.73 8.05
CA TYR A 90 -4.76 -14.37 8.32
C TYR A 90 -5.71 -15.09 7.36
N ASP A 91 -7.01 -15.03 7.65
CA ASP A 91 -8.03 -15.51 6.72
C ASP A 91 -8.03 -14.63 5.45
N PRO A 92 -7.74 -15.19 4.25
CA PRO A 92 -7.72 -14.41 3.02
C PRO A 92 -9.08 -13.78 2.69
N LEU A 93 -10.19 -14.37 3.17
CA LEU A 93 -11.54 -13.89 2.88
C LEU A 93 -11.78 -12.47 3.39
N VAL A 94 -11.11 -12.05 4.47
CA VAL A 94 -11.16 -10.68 5.00
C VAL A 94 -10.91 -9.64 3.91
N GLY A 95 -10.06 -9.97 2.92
CA GLY A 95 -9.79 -9.14 1.75
C GLY A 95 -10.62 -9.47 0.52
N SER A 96 -10.68 -10.77 0.20
CA SER A 96 -11.22 -11.24 -1.08
C SER A 96 -12.70 -10.89 -1.27
N ILE A 97 -13.51 -10.90 -0.19
CA ILE A 97 -14.94 -10.56 -0.28
C ILE A 97 -15.18 -9.09 -0.67
N TYR A 98 -14.19 -8.22 -0.46
CA TYR A 98 -14.24 -6.80 -0.83
C TYR A 98 -13.48 -6.50 -2.12
N GLY A 99 -13.06 -7.50 -2.89
CA GLY A 99 -12.40 -7.33 -4.18
C GLY A 99 -10.90 -7.03 -4.11
N ALA A 100 -10.25 -7.22 -2.95
CA ALA A 100 -8.81 -7.00 -2.83
C ALA A 100 -8.02 -7.97 -3.71
N GLN A 101 -7.17 -7.43 -4.58
CA GLN A 101 -6.43 -8.20 -5.58
C GLN A 101 -5.07 -8.69 -5.06
N MET A 102 -4.48 -7.96 -4.12
CA MET A 102 -3.15 -8.26 -3.58
C MET A 102 -3.25 -8.72 -2.12
N VAL A 103 -3.72 -9.94 -1.89
CA VAL A 103 -3.80 -10.56 -0.56
C VAL A 103 -2.44 -11.18 -0.21
N ALA A 104 -1.60 -10.46 0.52
CA ALA A 104 -0.21 -10.85 0.76
C ALA A 104 -0.08 -11.82 1.95
N PHE A 105 0.59 -12.95 1.73
CA PHE A 105 0.83 -14.01 2.70
C PHE A 105 2.33 -14.16 2.99
N ASN A 106 2.62 -14.63 4.20
CA ASN A 106 3.92 -15.16 4.60
C ASN A 106 4.07 -16.57 4.00
N MET A 107 4.70 -16.65 2.83
CA MET A 107 4.84 -17.92 2.08
C MET A 107 5.79 -18.93 2.76
N GLN A 108 6.59 -18.50 3.73
CA GLN A 108 7.47 -19.38 4.50
C GLN A 108 6.74 -20.27 5.49
N VAL A 109 5.50 -19.91 5.87
CA VAL A 109 4.67 -20.71 6.78
C VAL A 109 3.62 -21.43 5.94
N ILE A 110 3.82 -22.73 5.73
CA ILE A 110 2.81 -23.61 5.18
C ILE A 110 1.77 -23.86 6.29
N ILE A 111 0.51 -23.66 5.93
CA ILE A 111 -0.68 -23.75 6.80
C ILE A 111 -0.80 -25.14 7.42
#